data_AF-A0A9X3YNE5-F1
#
_entry.id   AF-A0A9X3YNE5-F1
#
_cell.length_a   1.000
_cell.length_b   1.000
_cell.length_c   1.000
_cell.angle_alpha   90.00
_cell.angle_beta   90.00
_cell.angle_gamma   90.00
#
_symmetry.space_group_name_H-M   'P 1'
#
loop_
_entity.id
_entity.type
_entity.pdbx_description
1 polymer ?
#
loop_
_entity_poly.entity_id
_entity_poly.type
_entity_poly.pdbx_seq_one_letter_code
_entity_poly.pdbx_strand_id
1 'polypeptide(L)'
;MNEADYAALGEHLHEVRPIFDAYCQRYGFRPVDPMTLGRYPRIRIERPGPVKIWFDLWMELDGDGRRYETFWRGAPYELSTGAHFDVSDGSRYGVRFQKALACFSAMPFERVGAVLMAEMETYLVVVQRWDEAYLRRDGIQVQLGTGVLL
;
A
#
# COMPACT_ATOMS: atom_id res chain seq x y z
N MET A 1 8.06 -11.80 19.54
CA MET A 1 7.06 -12.38 18.62
C MET A 1 7.76 -13.26 17.60
N ASN A 2 7.46 -14.56 17.59
CA ASN A 2 8.04 -15.55 16.68
C ASN A 2 7.32 -15.51 15.30
N GLU A 3 7.77 -16.29 14.31
CA GLU A 3 7.21 -16.30 12.96
C GLU A 3 5.73 -16.75 12.88
N ALA A 4 5.32 -17.69 13.75
CA ALA A 4 3.94 -18.17 13.82
C ALA A 4 2.99 -17.10 14.39
N ASP A 5 3.45 -16.34 15.40
CA ASP A 5 2.68 -15.25 15.99
C ASP A 5 2.38 -14.14 14.96
N TYR A 6 3.31 -13.87 14.04
CA TYR A 6 3.12 -12.89 12.96
C TYR A 6 2.15 -13.38 11.89
N ALA A 7 2.18 -14.68 11.55
CA ALA A 7 1.20 -15.27 10.64
C ALA A 7 -0.21 -15.19 11.21
N ALA A 8 -0.38 -15.52 12.50
CA ALA A 8 -1.63 -15.42 13.22
C ALA A 8 -2.20 -13.99 13.23
N LEU A 9 -1.34 -12.98 13.38
CA LEU A 9 -1.74 -11.57 13.37
C LEU A 9 -2.33 -11.12 12.02
N GLY A 10 -2.05 -11.82 10.91
CA GLY A 10 -2.53 -11.49 9.57
C GLY A 10 -3.68 -12.36 9.06
N GLU A 11 -4.15 -13.35 9.81
CA GLU A 11 -5.15 -14.34 9.34
C GLU A 11 -6.46 -13.69 8.89
N HIS A 12 -6.92 -12.66 9.60
CA HIS A 12 -8.15 -11.94 9.28
C HIS A 12 -8.09 -11.24 7.90
N LEU A 13 -6.90 -10.99 7.36
CA LEU A 13 -6.74 -10.46 6.00
C LEU A 13 -7.27 -11.40 4.91
N HIS A 14 -7.46 -12.69 5.21
CA HIS A 14 -8.15 -13.62 4.31
C HIS A 14 -9.59 -13.18 4.01
N GLU A 15 -10.25 -12.44 4.89
CA GLU A 15 -11.62 -11.92 4.65
C GLU A 15 -11.67 -10.93 3.49
N VAL A 16 -10.63 -10.10 3.31
CA VAL A 16 -10.60 -9.03 2.31
C VAL A 16 -9.74 -9.37 1.08
N ARG A 17 -8.93 -10.43 1.15
CA ARG A 17 -8.06 -10.86 0.05
C ARG A 17 -8.80 -11.14 -1.27
N PRO A 18 -9.98 -11.80 -1.29
CA PRO A 18 -10.72 -12.00 -2.54
C PRO A 18 -11.11 -10.69 -3.25
N ILE A 19 -11.28 -9.59 -2.52
CA ILE A 19 -11.58 -8.27 -3.08
C ILE A 19 -10.37 -7.74 -3.86
N PHE A 20 -9.16 -7.88 -3.27
CA PHE A 20 -7.90 -7.55 -3.95
C PHE A 20 -7.65 -8.43 -5.17
N ASP A 21 -7.94 -9.73 -5.07
CA ASP A 21 -7.74 -10.66 -6.19
C ASP A 21 -8.65 -10.31 -7.38
N ALA A 22 -9.93 -10.02 -7.11
CA ALA A 22 -10.88 -9.56 -8.12
C ALA A 22 -10.45 -8.22 -8.74
N TYR A 23 -9.98 -7.28 -7.92
CA TYR A 23 -9.48 -5.99 -8.38
C TYR A 23 -8.22 -6.14 -9.26
N CYS A 24 -7.29 -7.02 -8.87
CA CYS A 24 -6.11 -7.36 -9.65
C CYS A 24 -6.47 -7.88 -11.03
N GLN A 25 -7.37 -8.86 -11.09
CA GLN A 25 -7.85 -9.43 -12.35
C GLN A 25 -8.51 -8.38 -13.25
N ARG A 26 -9.31 -7.48 -12.68
CA ARG A 26 -10.07 -6.48 -13.45
C ARG A 26 -9.20 -5.35 -13.99
N TYR A 27 -8.24 -4.87 -13.21
CA TYR A 27 -7.50 -3.63 -13.52
C TYR A 27 -6.02 -3.85 -13.84
N GLY A 28 -5.56 -5.10 -13.91
CA GLY A 28 -4.19 -5.47 -14.26
C GLY A 28 -3.17 -5.24 -13.14
N PHE A 29 -3.62 -5.19 -11.89
CA PHE A 29 -2.72 -5.16 -10.73
C PHE A 29 -2.21 -6.57 -10.42
N ARG A 30 -1.13 -6.64 -9.63
CA ARG A 30 -0.53 -7.87 -9.13
C ARG A 30 -0.23 -7.73 -7.63
N PRO A 31 -0.41 -8.79 -6.83
CA PRO A 31 0.02 -8.77 -5.45
C PRO A 31 1.54 -8.61 -5.35
N VAL A 32 1.98 -7.80 -4.39
CA VAL A 32 3.38 -7.73 -3.98
C VAL A 32 3.67 -8.88 -3.03
N ASP A 33 4.86 -9.47 -3.14
CA ASP A 33 5.30 -10.55 -2.25
C ASP A 33 5.27 -10.07 -0.79
N PRO A 34 4.46 -10.70 0.09
CA PRO A 34 4.39 -10.35 1.51
C PRO A 34 5.76 -10.36 2.21
N MET A 35 6.69 -11.21 1.77
CA MET A 35 8.04 -11.29 2.36
C MET A 35 8.83 -9.99 2.18
N THR A 36 8.49 -9.17 1.18
CA THR A 36 9.12 -7.87 0.92
C THR A 36 8.48 -6.72 1.69
N LEU A 37 7.29 -6.93 2.29
CA LEU A 37 6.50 -5.89 2.95
C LEU A 37 6.71 -5.81 4.46
N GLY A 38 7.46 -6.76 5.02
CA GLY A 38 7.66 -6.90 6.45
C GLY A 38 6.58 -7.76 7.13
N ARG A 39 6.74 -7.95 8.44
CA ARG A 39 5.93 -8.88 9.25
C ARG A 39 4.80 -8.16 9.99
N TYR A 40 4.02 -7.31 9.32
CA TYR A 40 2.86 -6.65 9.94
C TYR A 40 1.66 -6.74 8.99
N PRO A 41 0.41 -6.86 9.48
CA PRO A 41 -0.74 -7.12 8.62
C PRO A 41 -0.87 -6.07 7.51
N ARG A 42 -0.65 -6.52 6.28
CA ARG A 42 -0.55 -5.66 5.10
C ARG A 42 -0.90 -6.45 3.84
N ILE A 43 -1.64 -5.81 2.93
CA ILE A 43 -1.83 -6.26 1.56
C ILE A 43 -1.43 -5.10 0.64
N ARG A 44 -0.45 -5.34 -0.24
CA ARG A 44 -0.07 -4.39 -1.27
C ARG A 44 -0.24 -4.99 -2.64
N ILE A 45 -0.81 -4.22 -3.56
CA ILE A 45 -0.93 -4.58 -4.98
C ILE A 45 -0.33 -3.47 -5.85
N GLU A 46 0.24 -3.85 -6.99
CA GLU A 46 0.91 -2.94 -7.91
C GLU A 46 0.48 -3.19 -9.35
N ARG A 47 0.25 -2.11 -10.10
CA ARG A 47 0.06 -2.14 -11.56
C ARG A 47 1.35 -1.66 -12.23
N PRO A 48 2.04 -2.52 -12.99
CA PRO A 48 3.26 -2.14 -13.68
C PRO A 48 2.96 -1.18 -14.84
N GLY A 49 3.96 -0.36 -15.19
CA GLY A 49 3.90 0.62 -16.26
C GLY A 49 5.08 1.60 -16.17
N PRO A 50 5.21 2.56 -17.11
CA PRO A 50 6.20 3.63 -17.02
C PRO A 50 6.09 4.40 -15.69
N VAL A 51 4.85 4.67 -15.29
CA VAL A 51 4.49 5.04 -13.92
C VAL A 51 3.82 3.83 -13.27
N LYS A 52 4.43 3.34 -12.18
CA LYS A 52 3.87 2.26 -11.39
C LYS A 52 2.82 2.82 -10.43
N ILE A 53 1.64 2.19 -10.39
CA ILE A 53 0.56 2.53 -9.47
C ILE A 53 0.44 1.45 -8.40
N TRP A 54 0.11 1.81 -7.17
CA TRP A 54 0.00 0.86 -6.07
C TRP A 54 -1.17 1.18 -5.14
N PHE A 55 -1.72 0.16 -4.50
CA PHE A 55 -2.62 0.26 -3.34
C PHE A 55 -2.01 -0.54 -2.18
N ASP A 56 -2.19 -0.04 -0.97
CA ASP A 56 -1.57 -0.57 0.24
C ASP A 56 -2.57 -0.48 1.40
N LEU A 57 -3.09 -1.62 1.81
CA LEU A 57 -3.93 -1.75 3.00
C LEU A 57 -3.05 -2.27 4.13
N TRP A 58 -2.98 -1.55 5.25
CA TRP A 58 -2.19 -1.96 6.41
C TRP A 58 -2.91 -1.65 7.72
N MET A 59 -2.64 -2.46 8.74
CA MET A 59 -3.09 -2.16 10.10
C MET A 59 -2.28 -0.99 10.63
N GLU A 60 -2.90 0.05 11.16
CA GLU A 60 -2.17 1.21 11.67
C GLU A 60 -1.38 0.88 12.95
N LEU A 61 -0.55 1.82 13.36
CA LEU A 61 0.15 1.81 14.65
C LEU A 61 -0.74 2.45 15.72
N ASP A 62 -0.41 2.22 17.00
CA ASP A 62 -1.05 2.93 18.10
C ASP A 62 -0.63 4.42 18.14
N GLY A 63 -1.24 5.17 19.07
CA GLY A 63 -0.96 6.61 19.22
C GLY A 63 0.49 6.95 19.58
N ASP A 64 1.28 5.98 20.02
CA ASP A 64 2.71 6.12 20.31
C ASP A 64 3.60 5.64 19.14
N GLY A 65 2.99 5.26 18.01
CA GLY A 65 3.69 4.72 16.84
C GLY A 65 4.18 3.29 17.03
N ARG A 66 3.56 2.50 17.93
CA ARG A 66 3.91 1.09 18.16
C ARG A 66 2.94 0.16 17.45
N ARG A 67 3.43 -1.03 17.12
CA ARG A 67 2.61 -2.08 16.52
C ARG A 67 1.69 -2.69 17.56
N TYR A 68 0.45 -2.98 17.17
CA TYR A 68 -0.39 -3.85 17.97
C TYR A 68 0.13 -5.29 17.91
N GLU A 69 0.15 -5.96 19.05
CA GLU A 69 0.60 -7.35 19.16
C GLU A 69 -0.52 -8.36 18.89
N THR A 70 -1.78 -7.90 18.88
CA THR A 70 -2.97 -8.74 18.67
C THR A 70 -3.97 -8.03 17.76
N PHE A 71 -4.80 -8.82 17.08
CA PHE A 71 -5.88 -8.33 16.23
C PHE A 71 -7.21 -8.31 17.01
N TRP A 72 -8.05 -7.31 16.72
CA TRP A 72 -9.47 -7.26 17.08
C TRP A 72 -10.26 -6.59 15.96
N ARG A 73 -11.57 -6.83 15.87
CA ARG A 73 -12.44 -6.32 14.80
C ARG A 73 -12.44 -4.79 14.64
N GLY A 74 -12.15 -4.07 15.73
CA GLY A 74 -12.04 -2.62 15.77
C GLY A 74 -10.63 -2.08 15.48
N ALA A 75 -9.65 -2.93 15.14
CA ALA A 75 -8.29 -2.50 14.86
C ALA A 75 -8.29 -1.50 13.69
N PRO A 76 -7.55 -0.38 13.79
CA PRO A 76 -7.53 0.66 12.78
C PRO A 76 -6.75 0.20 11.55
N TYR A 77 -7.32 0.43 10.37
CA TYR A 77 -6.71 0.18 9.07
C TYR A 77 -6.68 1.44 8.24
N GLU A 78 -5.60 1.57 7.47
CA GLU A 78 -5.42 2.56 6.43
C GLU A 78 -5.36 1.87 5.07
N LEU A 79 -6.07 2.41 4.09
CA LEU A 79 -5.83 2.12 2.68
C LEU A 79 -5.19 3.36 2.06
N SER A 80 -4.00 3.21 1.52
CA SER A 80 -3.29 4.25 0.80
C SER A 80 -3.08 3.85 -0.66
N THR A 81 -2.97 4.83 -1.55
CA THR A 81 -2.59 4.62 -2.94
C THR A 81 -1.58 5.65 -3.39
N GLY A 82 -0.79 5.30 -4.40
CA GLY A 82 0.14 6.22 -4.98
C GLY A 82 0.65 5.77 -6.33
N ALA A 83 1.50 6.63 -6.89
CA ALA A 83 2.22 6.34 -8.12
C ALA A 83 3.67 6.76 -8.00
N HIS A 84 4.55 6.03 -8.68
CA HIS A 84 5.96 6.38 -8.76
C HIS A 84 6.59 5.95 -10.08
N PHE A 85 7.71 6.58 -10.42
CA PHE A 85 8.63 6.09 -11.44
C PHE A 85 10.07 6.34 -10.99
N ASP A 86 10.98 5.51 -11.48
CA ASP A 86 12.39 5.52 -11.10
C ASP A 86 13.23 6.03 -12.27
N VAL A 87 14.22 6.87 -11.97
CA VAL A 87 15.15 7.48 -12.92
C VAL A 87 16.56 7.09 -12.53
N SER A 88 17.34 6.57 -13.48
CA SER A 88 18.77 6.40 -13.28
C SER A 88 19.47 7.76 -13.26
N ASP A 89 20.23 8.03 -12.20
CA ASP A 89 21.05 9.23 -12.01
C ASP A 89 22.56 8.92 -12.04
N GLY A 90 22.93 7.68 -12.41
CA GLY A 90 24.30 7.19 -12.34
C GLY A 90 24.69 6.56 -10.99
N SER A 91 23.84 6.65 -9.97
CA SER A 91 24.01 5.89 -8.72
C SER A 91 23.55 4.43 -8.90
N ARG A 92 23.87 3.57 -7.91
CA ARG A 92 23.48 2.15 -7.93
C ARG A 92 21.96 1.95 -7.97
N TYR A 93 21.19 2.89 -7.40
CA TYR A 93 19.76 2.71 -7.17
C TYR A 93 18.89 3.75 -7.87
N GLY A 94 19.43 4.91 -8.26
CA GLY A 94 18.67 5.97 -8.92
C GLY A 94 17.86 6.84 -7.95
N VAL A 95 16.94 7.58 -8.54
CA VAL A 95 16.00 8.47 -7.87
C VAL A 95 14.58 8.03 -8.17
N ARG A 96 13.70 8.07 -7.17
CA ARG A 96 12.26 7.86 -7.32
C ARG A 96 11.51 9.17 -7.23
N PHE A 97 10.63 9.44 -8.18
CA PHE A 97 9.59 10.45 -8.04
C PHE A 97 8.29 9.76 -7.65
N GLN A 98 7.66 10.18 -6.57
CA GLN A 98 6.45 9.52 -6.07
C GLN A 98 5.45 10.49 -5.46
N LYS A 99 4.17 10.11 -5.48
CA LYS A 99 3.10 10.77 -4.72
C LYS A 99 2.17 9.71 -4.16
N ALA A 100 1.66 9.95 -2.96
CA ALA A 100 0.72 9.08 -2.29
C ALA A 100 -0.41 9.89 -1.65
N LEU A 101 -1.52 9.23 -1.38
CA LEU A 101 -2.65 9.74 -0.61
C LEU A 101 -3.29 8.59 0.18
N ALA A 102 -3.94 8.94 1.29
CA ALA A 102 -4.83 8.03 2.00
C ALA A 102 -6.21 8.01 1.31
N CYS A 103 -6.74 6.81 1.08
CA CYS A 103 -8.11 6.57 0.66
C CYS A 103 -9.04 6.63 1.88
N PHE A 104 -8.63 5.96 2.95
CA PHE A 104 -9.20 6.10 4.29
C PHE A 104 -8.12 5.83 5.34
N SER A 105 -8.35 6.30 6.56
CA SER A 105 -7.54 6.04 7.75
C SER A 105 -8.44 5.79 8.96
N ALA A 106 -7.88 5.20 10.00
CA ALA A 106 -8.54 4.79 11.24
C ALA A 106 -9.83 3.97 11.01
N MET A 107 -9.89 3.22 9.90
CA MET A 107 -11.06 2.41 9.57
C MET A 107 -11.07 1.15 10.43
N PRO A 108 -12.12 0.89 11.24
CA PRO A 108 -12.25 -0.39 11.92
C PRO A 108 -12.24 -1.53 10.91
N PHE A 109 -11.43 -2.58 11.14
CA PHE A 109 -11.30 -3.69 10.20
C PHE A 109 -12.66 -4.28 9.77
N GLU A 110 -13.62 -4.37 10.69
CA GLU A 110 -14.98 -4.85 10.40
C GLU A 110 -15.73 -4.08 9.31
N ARG A 111 -15.34 -2.83 9.03
CA ARG A 111 -15.91 -2.00 7.97
C ARG A 111 -15.11 -2.02 6.67
N VAL A 112 -13.85 -2.48 6.70
CA VAL A 112 -12.94 -2.44 5.54
C VAL A 112 -13.54 -3.18 4.34
N GLY A 113 -13.99 -4.42 4.54
CA GLY A 113 -14.52 -5.24 3.44
C GLY A 113 -15.71 -4.60 2.71
N ALA A 114 -16.53 -3.80 3.41
CA ALA A 114 -17.72 -3.16 2.85
C ALA A 114 -17.39 -1.97 1.92
N VAL A 115 -16.25 -1.31 2.11
CA VAL A 115 -15.88 -0.09 1.37
C VAL A 115 -14.72 -0.31 0.39
N LEU A 116 -13.89 -1.33 0.62
CA LEU A 116 -12.59 -1.52 -0.02
C LEU A 116 -12.62 -1.43 -1.56
N MET A 117 -13.55 -2.13 -2.22
CA MET A 117 -13.65 -2.09 -3.69
C MET A 117 -14.00 -0.69 -4.21
N ALA A 118 -15.03 -0.06 -3.62
CA ALA A 118 -15.50 1.25 -4.04
C ALA A 118 -14.43 2.34 -3.85
N GLU A 119 -13.68 2.27 -2.75
CA GLU A 119 -12.57 3.17 -2.48
C GLU A 119 -11.44 2.99 -3.51
N MET A 120 -11.00 1.75 -3.75
CA MET A 120 -9.96 1.49 -4.76
C MET A 120 -10.38 1.98 -6.16
N GLU A 121 -11.62 1.75 -6.58
CA GLU A 121 -12.14 2.21 -7.87
C GLU A 121 -12.21 3.74 -7.95
N THR A 122 -12.69 4.40 -6.89
CA THR A 122 -12.77 5.86 -6.81
C THR A 122 -11.40 6.49 -6.97
N TYR A 123 -10.41 6.00 -6.21
CA TYR A 123 -9.08 6.58 -6.23
C TYR A 123 -8.29 6.21 -7.48
N LEU A 124 -8.51 5.03 -8.09
CA LEU A 124 -7.87 4.67 -9.35
C LEU A 124 -8.07 5.73 -10.44
N VAL A 125 -9.28 6.31 -10.51
CA VAL A 125 -9.61 7.38 -11.48
C VAL A 125 -8.68 8.59 -11.33
N VAL A 126 -8.26 8.89 -10.10
CA VAL A 126 -7.36 10.00 -9.78
C VAL A 126 -5.92 9.64 -10.11
N VAL A 127 -5.39 8.57 -9.50
CA VAL A 127 -3.96 8.23 -9.58
C VAL A 127 -3.54 7.78 -10.98
N GLN A 128 -4.43 7.19 -11.77
CA GLN A 128 -4.10 6.80 -13.14
C GLN A 128 -3.86 7.97 -14.10
N ARG A 129 -4.15 9.20 -13.67
CA ARG A 129 -3.85 10.43 -14.43
C ARG A 129 -2.47 11.00 -14.11
N TRP A 130 -1.77 10.45 -13.12
CA TRP A 130 -0.45 10.92 -12.72
C TRP A 130 0.60 10.33 -13.66
N ASP A 131 1.04 11.13 -14.62
CA ASP A 131 2.17 10.80 -15.49
C ASP A 131 3.51 11.25 -14.88
N GLU A 132 4.60 11.01 -15.59
CA GLU A 132 5.94 11.41 -15.15
C GLU A 132 6.06 12.93 -14.96
N ALA A 133 5.45 13.73 -15.82
CA ALA A 133 5.51 15.18 -15.75
C ALA A 133 4.80 15.71 -14.49
N TYR A 134 3.63 15.17 -14.18
CA TYR A 134 2.90 15.44 -12.95
C TYR A 134 3.73 15.04 -11.73
N LEU A 135 4.29 13.82 -11.70
CA LEU A 135 5.05 13.33 -10.55
C LEU A 135 6.36 14.11 -10.32
N ARG A 136 7.00 14.63 -11.36
CA ARG A 136 8.16 15.54 -11.21
C ARG A 136 7.78 16.89 -10.61
N ARG A 137 6.60 17.40 -10.93
CA ARG A 137 6.12 18.71 -10.48
C ARG A 137 5.51 18.66 -9.08
N ASP A 138 4.66 17.66 -8.82
CA ASP A 138 3.77 17.59 -7.66
C ASP A 138 4.09 16.41 -6.71
N GLY A 139 5.03 15.54 -7.09
CA GLY A 139 5.52 14.46 -6.25
C GLY A 139 6.71 14.88 -5.37
N ILE A 140 7.17 13.92 -4.57
CA ILE A 140 8.41 14.02 -3.83
C ILE A 140 9.51 13.27 -4.57
N GLN A 141 10.71 13.82 -4.55
CA GLN A 141 11.92 13.17 -5.03
C GLN A 141 12.58 12.42 -3.86
N VAL A 142 12.82 11.13 -4.03
CA VAL A 142 13.47 10.27 -3.03
C VAL A 142 14.71 9.65 -3.63
N GLN A 143 15.86 9.84 -3.00
CA GLN A 143 17.08 9.12 -3.37
C GLN A 143 16.93 7.65 -2.94
N LEU A 144 17.05 6.73 -3.89
CA LEU A 144 16.96 5.31 -3.57
C LEU A 144 18.28 4.85 -2.94
N GLY A 145 18.19 3.98 -1.93
CA GLY A 145 19.35 3.46 -1.21
C GLY A 145 19.86 4.33 -0.05
N THR A 146 19.31 5.53 0.14
CA THR A 146 19.42 6.27 1.40
C THR A 146 18.21 5.91 2.24
N GLY A 147 18.40 5.11 3.30
CA GLY A 147 17.32 4.48 4.07
C GLY A 147 16.40 5.44 4.81
N VAL A 148 15.49 6.10 4.10
CA VAL A 148 14.32 6.77 4.67
C VAL A 148 13.10 5.93 4.31
N LEU A 149 12.70 5.08 5.26
CA LEU A 149 11.36 4.49 5.27
C LEU A 149 10.38 5.65 5.52
N LEU A 150 9.49 5.90 4.55
CA LEU A 150 8.25 6.62 4.78
C LEU A 150 7.28 5.69 5.52
#